data_AF-A0A3M1FLT0-F1
#
_entry.id   AF-A0A3M1FLT0-F1
#
_cell.length_a   1.000
_cell.length_b   1.000
_cell.length_c   1.000
_cell.angle_alpha   90.00
_cell.angle_beta   90.00
_cell.angle_gamma   90.00
#
_symmetry.space_group_name_H-M   'P 1'
#
loop_
_entity.id
_entity.type
_entity.pdbx_description
1 polymer ?
#
loop_
_entity_poly.entity_id
_entity_poly.type
_entity_poly.pdbx_seq_one_letter_code
_entity_poly.pdbx_strand_id
1 'polypeptide(L)' 'MDITLSLSQLTARDIPVAGGKGANLGELIQAGFPVPPGFVLTTAAYR' A
#
# COMPACT_ATOMS: atom_id res chain seq x y z
N MET A 1 -16.50 2.48 -0.48
CA MET A 1 -15.17 2.48 0.15
C MET A 1 -14.40 1.35 -0.47
N ASP A 2 -13.25 1.63 -1.07
CA ASP A 2 -12.45 0.56 -1.66
C ASP A 2 -11.72 -0.20 -0.56
N ILE A 3 -11.96 -1.50 -0.49
CA ILE A 3 -11.35 -2.38 0.51
C ILE A 3 -9.98 -2.87 0.06
N THR A 4 -9.62 -2.61 -1.20
CA THR A 4 -8.30 -2.90 -1.76
C THR A 4 -7.66 -1.64 -2.34
N LEU A 5 -6.32 -1.56 -2.27
CA LEU A 5 -5.53 -0.55 -2.97
C LEU A 5 -4.30 -1.21 -3.61
N SER A 6 -3.97 -0.79 -4.83
CA SER A 6 -2.75 -1.29 -5.50
C SER A 6 -1.51 -0.79 -4.78
N LEU A 7 -0.50 -1.65 -4.61
CA LEU A 7 0.77 -1.26 -4.00
C LEU A 7 1.46 -0.13 -4.76
N SER A 8 1.29 -0.05 -6.09
CA SER A 8 1.90 1.00 -6.92
C SER A 8 1.30 2.39 -6.71
N GLN A 9 0.17 2.49 -6.01
CA GLN A 9 -0.51 3.75 -5.71
C GLN A 9 -0.22 4.26 -4.29
N LEU A 10 0.54 3.51 -3.48
CA LEU A 10 0.82 3.84 -2.09
C LEU A 10 2.11 4.64 -1.92
N THR A 11 2.12 5.46 -0.88
CA THR A 11 3.26 6.22 -0.38
C THR A 11 3.33 6.11 1.15
N ALA A 12 4.38 6.67 1.76
CA ALA A 12 4.51 6.81 3.21
C ALA A 12 3.35 7.58 3.86
N ARG A 13 2.61 8.40 3.09
CA ARG A 13 1.43 9.13 3.59
C ARG A 13 0.24 8.21 3.85
N ASP A 14 0.24 7.01 3.28
CA ASP A 14 -0.89 6.08 3.32
C ASP A 14 -0.83 5.10 4.49
N ILE A 15 0.10 5.27 5.44
CA ILE A 15 0.20 4.47 6.66
C ILE A 15 -1.16 4.33 7.40
N PRO A 16 -2.00 5.38 7.54
CA PRO A 16 -3.30 5.25 8.21
C PRO A 16 -4.30 4.31 7.52
N VAL A 17 -4.12 4.06 6.21
CA VAL A 17 -5.05 3.28 5.38
C VAL A 17 -4.47 1.92 4.99
N ALA A 18 -3.17 1.82 4.77
CA ALA A 18 -2.48 0.61 4.29
C ALA A 18 -1.54 -0.04 5.32
N GLY A 19 -1.34 0.59 6.47
CA GLY A 19 -0.34 0.20 7.47
C GLY A 19 1.11 0.46 7.02
N GLY A 20 2.05 0.35 7.94
CA GLY A 20 3.48 0.63 7.67
C GLY A 20 4.10 -0.25 6.59
N LYS A 21 3.70 -1.53 6.50
CA LYS A 21 4.22 -2.45 5.49
C LYS A 21 3.73 -2.09 4.08
N GLY A 22 2.44 -1.82 3.92
CA GLY A 22 1.85 -1.44 2.63
C GLY A 22 2.43 -0.13 2.12
N ALA A 23 2.50 0.88 2.99
CA ALA A 23 3.10 2.18 2.67
C ALA A 23 4.57 2.06 2.24
N ASN A 24 5.40 1.29 2.97
CA ASN A 24 6.81 1.09 2.61
C ASN A 24 7.00 0.31 1.31
N LEU A 25 6.13 -0.66 1.00
CA LEU A 25 6.18 -1.36 -0.29
C LEU A 25 5.86 -0.40 -1.45
N GLY A 26 4.94 0.55 -1.25
CA GLY A 26 4.68 1.63 -2.19
C GLY A 26 5.91 2.52 -2.43
N GLU A 27 6.58 2.95 -1.36
CA GLU A 27 7.84 3.72 -1.47
C GLU A 27 8.93 2.96 -2.25
N LEU A 28 9.09 1.65 -2.00
CA LEU A 28 10.05 0.83 -2.74
C LEU A 28 9.69 0.74 -4.23
N ILE A 29 8.40 0.63 -4.59
CA ILE A 29 7.94 0.66 -5.99
C ILE A 29 8.27 2.01 -6.63
N GLN A 30 7.96 3.13 -5.95
CA GLN A 30 8.23 4.48 -6.46
C GLN A 30 9.72 4.76 -6.62
N ALA A 31 10.56 4.17 -5.75
CA ALA A 31 12.01 4.22 -5.84
C ALA A 31 12.61 3.27 -6.90
N GLY A 32 11.79 2.51 -7.63
CA GLY A 32 12.23 1.65 -8.73
C GLY A 32 12.79 0.30 -8.30
N PHE A 33 12.57 -0.13 -7.05
CA PHE A 33 12.96 -1.46 -6.61
C PHE A 33 12.03 -2.53 -7.22
N PRO A 34 12.54 -3.76 -7.46
CA PRO A 34 11.76 -4.85 -8.04
C PRO A 34 10.81 -5.47 -7.00
N VAL A 35 9.74 -4.77 -6.67
CA VAL A 35 8.66 -5.28 -5.81
C VAL A 35 7.64 -6.00 -6.69
N PRO A 36 7.25 -7.25 -6.38
CA PRO A 36 6.20 -7.95 -7.12
C PRO A 36 4.88 -7.17 -7.13
N PRO A 37 4.09 -7.20 -8.22
CA PRO A 37 2.76 -6.62 -8.24
C PRO A 37 1.89 -7.17 -7.12
N GLY A 38 1.07 -6.31 -6.50
CA GLY A 38 0.20 -6.72 -5.41
C GLY A 38 -0.74 -5.60 -4.98
N PHE A 39 -1.54 -5.89 -3.96
CA PHE A 39 -2.47 -4.96 -3.34
C PHE A 39 -2.48 -5.17 -1.82
N VAL A 40 -3.01 -4.19 -1.10
CA VAL A 40 -3.30 -4.29 0.34
C VAL A 40 -4.80 -4.33 0.56
N LEU A 41 -5.22 -5.01 1.62
CA LEU A 41 -6.51 -4.74 2.23
C LEU A 41 -6.37 -3.45 3.05
N THR A 42 -7.28 -2.51 2.86
CA THR A 42 -7.26 -1.26 3.63
C THR A 42 -7.70 -1.50 5.06
N THR A 43 -7.38 -0.59 5.98
CA THR A 43 -7.87 -0.62 7.36
C THR A 43 -9.40 -0.61 7.44
N ALA A 44 -10.09 -0.14 6.40
CA ALA A 44 -11.54 -0.22 6.30
C ALA A 44 -12.08 -1.66 6.18
N ALA A 45 -11.27 -2.61 5.70
CA ALA A 45 -11.64 -4.02 5.59
C ALA A 45 -11.63 -4.75 6.95
N TYR A 46 -11.04 -4.16 7.99
CA TYR A 46 -10.94 -4.71 9.36
C TYR A 46 -12.02 -4.11 10.30
N ARG A 47 -13.23 -3.90 9.79
CA ARG A 47 -14.40 -3.48 10.59
C ARG A 47 -15.43 -4.58 10.70
#